data_AF-A0A8T5ECM1-F1
#
_entry.id   AF-A0A8T5ECM1-F1
#
_cell.length_a   1.000
_cell.length_b   1.000
_cell.length_c   1.000
_cell.angle_alpha   90.00
_cell.angle_beta   90.00
_cell.angle_gamma   90.00
#
_symmetry.space_group_name_H-M   'P 1'
#
loop_
_entity.id
_entity.type
_entity.pdbx_description
1 polymer ?
#
loop_
_entity_poly.entity_id
_entity_poly.type
_entity_poly.pdbx_seq_one_letter_code
_entity_poly.pdbx_strand_id
1 'polypeptide(L)'
;MRPWKYPINSTISELTLEQLFPDNLTDIPCVYLNHKREVGVATEMCVQYLESSVDSIVIRDDNHKPLGIVGGYDLLKHIRKNPTRDFQYETKVNDVMYEDLLIVEKDMTFQKLMEKWSASRRAFAIIPNKFQGYSAISARKMLEVGIKSKTNISISSMPKKKIVTFQPDESLREIVDLMFEHKTRKLLLKYSNQFISDRVILKEISKLLKFQPDVDNFLDIPVNQVELEDVNVILDDLSLNEICLKMYNMDHPYIIYKDISVTPWDICNVLMSEKITPSYELESSVGIDCPHCGKYISTKN
;
A
#
# COMPACT_ATOMS: atom_id res chain seq x y z
N MET A 1 19.03 12.15 -5.33
CA MET A 1 17.68 12.70 -5.60
C MET A 1 17.82 14.18 -5.94
N ARG A 2 17.14 14.68 -6.98
CA ARG A 2 17.15 16.12 -7.29
C ARG A 2 16.30 16.89 -6.25
N PRO A 3 16.68 18.13 -5.88
CA PRO A 3 15.85 18.95 -4.99
C PRO A 3 14.49 19.22 -5.65
N TRP A 4 13.43 19.11 -4.86
CA TRP A 4 12.05 19.40 -5.28
C TRP A 4 11.90 20.88 -5.70
N LYS A 5 11.32 21.13 -6.88
CA LYS A 5 10.93 22.48 -7.34
C LYS A 5 9.41 22.55 -7.38
N TYR A 6 8.80 23.05 -6.31
CA TYR A 6 7.36 23.28 -6.26
C TYR A 6 7.05 24.77 -6.13
N PRO A 7 5.80 25.18 -6.43
CA PRO A 7 5.31 26.48 -6.00
C PRO A 7 5.46 26.59 -4.48
N ILE A 8 6.11 27.65 -4.04
CA ILE A 8 6.29 27.95 -2.62
C ILE A 8 4.88 28.16 -2.02
N ASN A 9 4.52 27.40 -0.97
CA ASN A 9 3.25 27.44 -0.22
C ASN A 9 2.03 26.67 -0.78
N SER A 10 2.19 25.56 -1.51
CA SER A 10 1.06 24.70 -1.89
C SER A 10 0.78 23.57 -0.89
N THR A 11 -0.50 23.24 -0.72
CA THR A 11 -0.93 22.06 0.06
C THR A 11 -0.69 20.80 -0.76
N ILE A 12 -0.22 19.70 -0.15
CA ILE A 12 0.10 18.46 -0.87
C ILE A 12 -1.12 17.92 -1.62
N SER A 13 -2.31 18.05 -1.03
CA SER A 13 -3.59 17.64 -1.60
C SER A 13 -3.96 18.35 -2.90
N GLU A 14 -3.47 19.57 -3.12
CA GLU A 14 -3.76 20.38 -4.31
C GLU A 14 -2.82 20.05 -5.48
N LEU A 15 -1.72 19.35 -5.23
CA LEU A 15 -0.75 18.98 -6.25
C LEU A 15 -1.28 17.88 -7.16
N THR A 16 -0.92 17.96 -8.44
CA THR A 16 -1.22 16.91 -9.41
C THR A 16 -0.31 15.70 -9.23
N LEU A 17 -0.70 14.55 -9.76
CA LEU A 17 0.13 13.34 -9.74
C LEU A 17 1.47 13.54 -10.46
N GLU A 18 1.49 14.25 -11.59
CA GLU A 18 2.73 14.58 -12.29
C GLU A 18 3.63 15.50 -11.47
N GLN A 19 3.06 16.44 -10.72
CA GLN A 19 3.84 17.25 -9.81
C GLN A 19 4.43 16.38 -8.70
N LEU A 20 3.61 15.56 -8.02
CA LEU A 20 4.00 14.65 -6.92
C LEU A 20 5.12 13.67 -7.31
N PHE A 21 5.11 13.18 -8.54
CA PHE A 21 6.03 12.15 -9.03
C PHE A 21 6.67 12.57 -10.37
N PRO A 22 7.47 13.64 -10.39
CA PRO A 22 7.88 14.27 -11.65
C PRO A 22 8.78 13.36 -12.50
N ASP A 23 9.64 12.57 -11.84
CA ASP A 23 10.61 11.71 -12.51
C ASP A 23 10.12 10.25 -12.61
N ASN A 24 9.09 9.87 -11.86
CA ASN A 24 8.83 8.47 -11.57
C ASN A 24 7.35 8.12 -11.35
N LEU A 25 6.41 8.91 -11.88
CA LEU A 25 4.98 8.61 -11.82
C LEU A 25 4.62 7.24 -12.42
N THR A 26 5.39 6.76 -13.39
CA THR A 26 5.09 5.55 -14.17
C THR A 26 6.12 4.43 -14.01
N ASP A 27 6.93 4.45 -12.95
CA ASP A 27 8.03 3.49 -12.72
C ASP A 27 7.57 2.11 -12.21
N ILE A 28 6.43 2.02 -11.52
CA ILE A 28 5.88 0.75 -11.02
C ILE A 28 4.88 0.20 -12.06
N PRO A 29 5.23 -0.84 -12.84
CA PRO A 29 4.28 -1.45 -13.77
C PRO A 29 3.14 -2.13 -13.01
N CYS A 30 1.95 -2.15 -13.60
CA CYS A 30 0.88 -3.00 -13.08
C CYS A 30 1.21 -4.48 -13.28
N VAL A 31 0.72 -5.31 -12.36
CA VAL A 31 0.68 -6.76 -12.52
C VAL A 31 -0.62 -7.14 -13.22
N TYR A 32 -0.54 -8.02 -14.22
CA TYR A 32 -1.69 -8.37 -15.06
C TYR A 32 -2.06 -9.84 -14.98
N LEU A 33 -3.36 -10.12 -15.06
CA LEU A 33 -3.89 -11.47 -15.19
C LEU A 33 -5.02 -11.48 -16.23
N ASN A 34 -5.05 -12.51 -17.08
CA ASN A 34 -6.15 -12.68 -18.04
C ASN A 34 -7.44 -13.06 -17.31
N HIS A 35 -8.56 -12.47 -17.75
CA HIS A 35 -9.88 -12.60 -17.14
C HIS A 35 -10.44 -14.03 -17.05
N LYS A 36 -9.98 -14.95 -17.91
CA LYS A 36 -10.41 -16.36 -17.92
C LYS A 36 -9.59 -17.27 -17.00
N ARG A 37 -8.61 -16.71 -16.28
CA ARG A 37 -7.76 -17.48 -15.37
C ARG A 37 -8.51 -17.80 -14.08
N GLU A 38 -8.05 -18.84 -13.42
CA GLU A 38 -8.65 -19.38 -12.21
C GLU A 38 -8.36 -18.48 -10.99
N VAL A 39 -9.28 -18.45 -10.04
CA VAL A 39 -9.12 -17.70 -8.78
C VAL A 39 -7.88 -18.16 -8.00
N GLY A 40 -7.53 -19.44 -8.05
CA GLY A 40 -6.32 -19.97 -7.44
C GLY A 40 -5.05 -19.32 -8.00
N VAL A 41 -5.00 -19.02 -9.30
CA VAL A 41 -3.87 -18.31 -9.91
C VAL A 41 -3.79 -16.87 -9.40
N ALA A 42 -4.92 -16.18 -9.28
CA ALA A 42 -4.96 -14.84 -8.68
C ALA A 42 -4.50 -14.86 -7.22
N THR A 43 -4.89 -15.88 -6.45
CA THR A 43 -4.44 -16.09 -5.07
C THR A 43 -2.92 -16.21 -5.00
N GLU A 44 -2.31 -17.07 -5.81
CA GLU A 44 -0.86 -17.21 -5.86
C GLU A 44 -0.13 -15.90 -6.23
N MET A 45 -0.67 -15.16 -7.21
CA MET A 45 -0.11 -13.88 -7.61
C MET A 45 -0.25 -12.83 -6.49
N CYS A 46 -1.38 -12.78 -5.79
CA CYS A 46 -1.56 -11.87 -4.66
C CYS A 46 -0.54 -12.14 -3.55
N VAL A 47 -0.20 -13.40 -3.27
CA VAL A 47 0.84 -13.73 -2.29
C VAL A 47 2.19 -13.08 -2.62
N GLN A 48 2.54 -13.02 -3.91
CA GLN A 48 3.81 -12.46 -4.38
C GLN A 48 3.82 -10.92 -4.42
N TYR A 49 2.71 -10.32 -4.84
CA TYR A 49 2.71 -8.90 -5.24
C TYR A 49 1.98 -7.97 -4.27
N LEU A 50 0.97 -8.49 -3.55
CA LEU A 50 0.10 -7.67 -2.71
C LEU A 50 0.91 -7.03 -1.57
N GLU A 51 0.73 -5.74 -1.36
CA GLU A 51 1.45 -4.89 -0.39
C GLU A 51 2.97 -4.72 -0.65
N SER A 52 3.62 -5.66 -1.34
CA SER A 52 5.03 -5.57 -1.75
C SER A 52 5.24 -4.54 -2.85
N SER A 53 4.49 -4.66 -3.95
CA SER A 53 4.63 -3.79 -5.13
C SER A 53 3.32 -3.14 -5.56
N VAL A 54 2.19 -3.84 -5.40
CA VAL A 54 0.86 -3.35 -5.78
C VAL A 54 -0.18 -3.76 -4.74
N ASP A 55 -1.29 -3.03 -4.66
CA ASP A 55 -2.41 -3.39 -3.78
C ASP A 55 -3.46 -4.28 -4.47
N SER A 56 -3.39 -4.41 -5.80
CA SER A 56 -4.30 -5.25 -6.59
C SER A 56 -3.67 -5.65 -7.93
N ILE A 57 -4.15 -6.75 -8.50
CA ILE A 57 -3.80 -7.24 -9.83
C ILE A 57 -4.82 -6.72 -10.82
N VAL A 58 -4.36 -6.22 -11.97
CA VAL A 58 -5.22 -5.74 -13.05
C VAL A 58 -5.67 -6.90 -13.92
N ILE A 59 -6.98 -7.06 -14.06
CA ILE A 59 -7.59 -8.08 -14.92
C ILE A 59 -7.75 -7.53 -16.33
N ARG A 60 -7.40 -8.34 -17.34
CA ARG A 60 -7.46 -7.95 -18.76
C ARG A 60 -8.20 -8.97 -19.62
N ASP A 61 -8.81 -8.47 -20.69
CA ASP A 61 -9.34 -9.32 -21.77
C ASP A 61 -8.22 -9.90 -22.66
N ASP A 62 -8.63 -10.66 -23.67
CA ASP A 62 -7.71 -11.26 -24.65
C ASP A 62 -7.05 -10.21 -25.57
N ASN A 63 -7.55 -8.97 -25.60
CA ASN A 63 -7.02 -7.83 -26.35
C ASN A 63 -6.15 -6.90 -25.47
N HIS A 64 -5.78 -7.35 -24.27
CA HIS A 64 -5.02 -6.59 -23.28
C HIS A 64 -5.73 -5.33 -22.71
N LYS A 65 -7.02 -5.16 -22.95
CA LYS A 65 -7.82 -4.08 -22.37
C LYS A 65 -8.06 -4.37 -20.87
N PRO A 66 -7.80 -3.41 -19.97
CA PRO A 66 -8.12 -3.60 -18.56
C PRO A 66 -9.63 -3.66 -18.35
N LEU A 67 -10.10 -4.65 -17.60
CA LEU A 67 -11.51 -4.90 -17.29
C LEU A 67 -11.87 -4.60 -15.84
N GLY A 68 -10.92 -4.77 -14.93
CA GLY A 68 -11.16 -4.72 -13.50
C GLY A 68 -9.91 -5.01 -12.70
N ILE A 69 -10.07 -5.22 -11.41
CA ILE A 69 -8.99 -5.57 -10.49
C ILE A 69 -9.40 -6.68 -9.53
N VAL A 70 -8.43 -7.44 -9.06
CA VAL A 70 -8.59 -8.40 -7.97
C VAL A 70 -7.53 -8.15 -6.91
N GLY A 71 -7.93 -8.05 -5.65
CA GLY A 71 -7.03 -7.91 -4.51
C GLY A 71 -7.43 -8.83 -3.36
N GLY A 72 -6.78 -8.65 -2.21
CA GLY A 72 -7.02 -9.47 -1.01
C GLY A 72 -8.48 -9.47 -0.59
N TYR A 73 -9.15 -8.31 -0.62
CA TYR A 73 -10.57 -8.19 -0.29
C TYR A 73 -11.47 -9.07 -1.18
N ASP A 74 -11.25 -9.07 -2.49
CA ASP A 74 -12.08 -9.78 -3.45
C ASP A 74 -11.93 -11.30 -3.32
N LEU A 75 -10.68 -11.74 -3.17
CA LEU A 75 -10.34 -13.15 -2.97
C LEU A 75 -10.89 -13.65 -1.64
N LEU A 76 -10.66 -12.93 -0.54
CA LEU A 76 -11.21 -13.31 0.76
C LEU A 76 -12.74 -13.29 0.76
N LYS A 77 -13.38 -12.34 0.07
CA LYS A 77 -14.84 -12.32 -0.09
C LYS A 77 -15.34 -13.56 -0.83
N HIS A 78 -14.62 -14.01 -1.85
CA HIS A 78 -14.93 -15.24 -2.58
C HIS A 78 -14.72 -16.48 -1.68
N ILE A 79 -13.56 -16.61 -1.04
CA ILE A 79 -13.25 -17.72 -0.12
C ILE A 79 -14.28 -17.79 1.02
N ARG A 80 -14.68 -16.65 1.59
CA ARG A 80 -15.71 -16.57 2.64
C ARG A 80 -17.02 -17.24 2.24
N LYS A 81 -17.40 -17.15 0.96
CA LYS A 81 -18.61 -17.76 0.41
C LYS A 81 -18.37 -19.20 -0.06
N ASN A 82 -17.18 -19.46 -0.60
CA ASN A 82 -16.82 -20.68 -1.31
C ASN A 82 -15.45 -21.18 -0.79
N PRO A 83 -15.39 -21.75 0.42
CA PRO A 83 -14.12 -21.97 1.11
C PRO A 83 -13.43 -23.28 0.73
N THR A 84 -13.96 -24.02 -0.25
CA THR A 84 -13.41 -25.32 -0.65
C THR A 84 -12.40 -25.17 -1.78
N ARG A 85 -11.60 -26.22 -1.96
CA ARG A 85 -10.55 -26.32 -2.98
C ARG A 85 -11.08 -26.13 -4.41
N ASP A 86 -12.18 -26.78 -4.76
CA ASP A 86 -12.67 -26.84 -6.14
C ASP A 86 -13.00 -25.44 -6.68
N PHE A 87 -13.60 -24.59 -5.85
CA PHE A 87 -13.91 -23.22 -6.26
C PHE A 87 -12.68 -22.38 -6.61
N GLN A 88 -11.50 -22.72 -6.09
CA GLN A 88 -10.25 -22.04 -6.47
C GLN A 88 -9.81 -22.40 -7.90
N TYR A 89 -10.14 -23.60 -8.39
CA TYR A 89 -9.77 -24.07 -9.73
C TYR A 89 -10.87 -23.88 -10.77
N GLU A 90 -12.13 -23.89 -10.35
CA GLU A 90 -13.27 -23.79 -11.26
C GLU A 90 -13.69 -22.34 -11.52
N THR A 91 -13.66 -21.49 -10.48
CA THR A 91 -14.09 -20.09 -10.60
C THR A 91 -13.08 -19.28 -11.39
N LYS A 92 -13.57 -18.43 -12.30
CA LYS A 92 -12.71 -17.53 -13.08
C LYS A 92 -12.62 -16.16 -12.41
N VAL A 93 -11.50 -15.47 -12.65
CA VAL A 93 -11.23 -14.18 -11.98
C VAL A 93 -12.21 -13.08 -12.39
N ASN A 94 -12.78 -13.14 -13.60
CA ASN A 94 -13.84 -12.22 -14.02
C ASN A 94 -15.12 -12.37 -13.19
N ASP A 95 -15.37 -13.53 -12.57
CA ASP A 95 -16.56 -13.75 -11.74
C ASP A 95 -16.43 -13.13 -10.34
N VAL A 96 -15.21 -12.75 -9.94
CA VAL A 96 -14.91 -12.21 -8.59
C VAL A 96 -14.27 -10.83 -8.60
N MET A 97 -13.81 -10.34 -9.74
CA MET A 97 -13.11 -9.06 -9.84
C MET A 97 -14.01 -7.87 -9.51
N TYR A 98 -13.37 -6.77 -9.13
CA TYR A 98 -14.02 -5.46 -9.06
C TYR A 98 -13.89 -4.75 -10.40
N GLU A 99 -15.03 -4.45 -11.03
CA GLU A 99 -15.10 -3.96 -12.41
C GLU A 99 -14.86 -2.45 -12.55
N ASP A 100 -15.14 -1.66 -11.50
CA ASP A 100 -15.02 -0.20 -11.52
C ASP A 100 -13.56 0.26 -11.29
N LEU A 101 -12.69 -0.14 -12.21
CA LEU A 101 -11.27 0.16 -12.16
C LEU A 101 -11.00 1.65 -12.37
N LEU A 102 -10.34 2.26 -11.39
CA LEU A 102 -9.93 3.65 -11.46
C LEU A 102 -8.71 3.83 -12.37
N ILE A 103 -8.95 4.41 -13.55
CA ILE A 103 -7.90 4.91 -14.45
C ILE A 103 -7.75 6.42 -14.21
N VAL A 104 -6.53 6.87 -13.91
CA VAL A 104 -6.22 8.27 -13.59
C VAL A 104 -5.38 8.91 -14.67
N GLU A 105 -5.42 10.25 -14.70
CA GLU A 105 -4.59 11.09 -15.57
C GLU A 105 -3.56 11.84 -14.73
N LYS A 106 -2.51 12.32 -15.41
CA LYS A 106 -1.36 12.99 -14.80
C LYS A 106 -1.71 14.28 -14.05
N ASP A 107 -2.74 14.98 -14.52
CA ASP A 107 -3.23 16.25 -14.00
C ASP A 107 -4.26 16.07 -12.87
N MET A 108 -4.65 14.83 -12.54
CA MET A 108 -5.48 14.55 -11.38
C MET A 108 -4.77 15.02 -10.11
N THR A 109 -5.48 15.75 -9.26
CA THR A 109 -4.94 16.17 -7.96
C THR A 109 -4.96 15.02 -6.95
N PHE A 110 -4.05 15.05 -5.98
CA PHE A 110 -4.04 14.07 -4.91
C PHE A 110 -5.35 14.05 -4.12
N GLN A 111 -5.98 15.21 -3.90
CA GLN A 111 -7.30 15.30 -3.31
C GLN A 111 -8.35 14.49 -4.07
N LYS A 112 -8.44 14.66 -5.39
CA LYS A 112 -9.41 13.91 -6.22
C LYS A 112 -9.11 12.42 -6.22
N LEU A 113 -7.83 12.03 -6.20
CA LEU A 113 -7.43 10.63 -6.06
C LEU A 113 -7.91 10.04 -4.72
N MET A 114 -7.67 10.76 -3.62
CA MET A 114 -8.07 10.35 -2.27
C MET A 114 -9.58 10.26 -2.10
N GLU A 115 -10.35 11.16 -2.71
CA GLU A 115 -11.82 11.10 -2.74
C GLU A 115 -12.30 9.81 -3.42
N LYS A 116 -11.73 9.46 -4.57
CA LYS A 116 -12.07 8.23 -5.31
C LYS A 116 -11.62 6.96 -4.59
N TRP A 117 -10.44 6.97 -3.98
CA TRP A 117 -9.96 5.85 -3.15
C TRP A 117 -10.82 5.64 -1.90
N SER A 118 -11.23 6.73 -1.25
CA SER A 118 -12.10 6.67 -0.07
C SER A 118 -13.49 6.14 -0.43
N ALA A 119 -14.08 6.61 -1.55
CA ALA A 119 -15.38 6.18 -2.01
C ALA A 119 -15.41 4.69 -2.40
N SER A 120 -14.39 4.23 -3.14
CA SER A 120 -14.26 2.81 -3.52
C SER A 120 -13.76 1.92 -2.37
N ARG A 121 -13.19 2.51 -1.33
CA ARG A 121 -12.43 1.84 -0.26
C ARG A 121 -11.23 1.05 -0.79
N ARG A 122 -10.62 1.53 -1.88
CA ARG A 122 -9.47 0.90 -2.53
C ARG A 122 -8.41 1.95 -2.79
N ALA A 123 -7.27 1.82 -2.14
CA ALA A 123 -6.12 2.69 -2.37
C ALA A 123 -5.29 2.22 -3.58
N PHE A 124 -5.96 2.00 -4.71
CA PHE A 124 -5.34 1.50 -5.95
C PHE A 124 -5.95 2.20 -7.16
N ALA A 125 -5.09 2.63 -8.08
CA ALA A 125 -5.45 3.19 -9.36
C ALA A 125 -4.40 2.81 -10.40
N ILE A 126 -4.74 2.95 -11.68
CA ILE A 126 -3.80 2.75 -12.78
C ILE A 126 -3.65 4.00 -13.62
N ILE A 127 -2.46 4.25 -14.13
CA ILE A 127 -2.16 5.38 -15.01
C ILE A 127 -1.52 4.88 -16.31
N PRO A 128 -1.93 5.35 -17.50
CA PRO A 128 -1.26 5.00 -18.75
C PRO A 128 0.24 5.33 -18.69
N ASN A 129 1.08 4.44 -19.22
CA ASN A 129 2.52 4.65 -19.28
C ASN A 129 3.02 4.79 -20.74
N LYS A 130 4.29 5.19 -20.89
CA LYS A 130 4.92 5.42 -22.20
C LYS A 130 5.07 4.16 -23.06
N PHE A 131 4.83 2.97 -22.51
CA PHE A 131 4.99 1.67 -23.17
C PHE A 131 3.65 1.04 -23.55
N GLN A 132 2.61 1.86 -23.78
CA GLN A 132 1.26 1.40 -24.13
C GLN A 132 0.62 0.46 -23.08
N GLY A 133 1.14 0.47 -21.86
CA GLY A 133 0.62 -0.26 -20.71
C GLY A 133 0.13 0.70 -19.61
N TYR A 134 0.08 0.18 -18.39
CA TYR A 134 -0.30 0.97 -17.22
C TYR A 134 0.70 0.76 -16.08
N SER A 135 0.86 1.81 -15.29
CA SER A 135 1.62 1.80 -14.04
C SER A 135 0.65 1.92 -12.86
N ALA A 136 1.01 1.33 -11.73
CA ALA A 136 0.18 1.30 -10.54
C ALA A 136 0.43 2.55 -9.69
N ILE A 137 -0.66 3.16 -9.19
CA ILE A 137 -0.62 4.18 -8.15
C ILE A 137 -1.33 3.59 -6.93
N SER A 138 -0.62 3.54 -5.81
CA SER A 138 -1.11 2.93 -4.56
C SER A 138 -0.78 3.80 -3.34
N ALA A 139 -1.37 3.47 -2.19
CA ALA A 139 -1.00 4.12 -0.93
C ALA A 139 0.50 4.00 -0.64
N ARG A 140 1.13 2.88 -1.01
CA ARG A 140 2.57 2.69 -0.86
C ARG A 140 3.39 3.70 -1.68
N LYS A 141 2.95 4.03 -2.90
CA LYS A 141 3.63 5.04 -3.74
C LYS A 141 3.68 6.41 -3.07
N MET A 142 2.65 6.75 -2.26
CA MET A 142 2.61 8.01 -1.51
C MET A 142 3.66 8.11 -0.40
N LEU A 143 4.28 7.00 0.03
CA LEU A 143 5.42 7.04 0.95
C LEU A 143 6.58 7.85 0.37
N GLU A 144 6.77 7.85 -0.95
CA GLU A 144 7.80 8.69 -1.58
C GLU A 144 7.54 10.18 -1.44
N VAL A 145 6.27 10.59 -1.41
CA VAL A 145 5.88 11.98 -1.12
C VAL A 145 6.19 12.28 0.33
N GLY A 146 5.82 11.39 1.25
CA GLY A 146 6.11 11.53 2.68
C GLY A 146 7.60 11.62 3.00
N ILE A 147 8.45 10.83 2.33
CA ILE A 147 9.92 10.89 2.47
C ILE A 147 10.47 12.28 2.09
N LYS A 148 9.90 12.90 1.05
CA LYS A 148 10.33 14.21 0.55
C LYS A 148 9.69 15.38 1.29
N SER A 149 8.64 15.12 2.07
CA SER A 149 7.87 16.13 2.78
C SER A 149 8.57 16.53 4.08
N LYS A 150 8.96 17.79 4.19
CA LYS A 150 9.40 18.38 5.47
C LYS A 150 8.18 18.89 6.21
N THR A 151 7.81 18.21 7.28
CA THR A 151 6.66 18.56 8.13
C THR A 151 7.08 18.49 9.60
N ASN A 152 6.31 19.13 10.48
CA ASN A 152 6.50 19.02 11.93
C ASN A 152 5.73 17.84 12.55
N ILE A 153 5.18 16.95 11.71
CA ILE A 153 4.41 15.79 12.18
C ILE A 153 5.37 14.71 12.66
N SER A 154 5.07 14.20 13.84
CA SER A 154 5.64 12.96 14.36
C SER A 154 4.58 11.87 14.48
N ILE A 155 5.01 10.62 14.68
CA ILE A 155 4.09 9.50 14.85
C ILE A 155 3.14 9.70 16.03
N SER A 156 3.58 10.36 17.10
CA SER A 156 2.75 10.64 18.28
C SER A 156 1.57 11.58 18.00
N SER A 157 1.68 12.42 16.97
CA SER A 157 0.58 13.29 16.51
C SER A 157 -0.40 12.63 15.54
N MET A 158 -0.11 11.42 15.06
CA MET A 158 -1.00 10.72 14.13
C MET A 158 -2.30 10.29 14.83
N PRO A 159 -3.44 10.27 14.10
CA PRO A 159 -4.71 9.84 14.67
C PRO A 159 -4.63 8.43 15.25
N LYS A 160 -5.02 8.29 16.52
CA LYS A 160 -5.18 6.98 17.16
C LYS A 160 -6.38 6.27 16.55
N LYS A 161 -6.18 5.03 16.11
CA LYS A 161 -7.25 4.12 15.71
C LYS A 161 -7.26 2.90 16.62
N LYS A 162 -8.46 2.36 16.86
CA LYS A 162 -8.63 1.11 17.60
C LYS A 162 -7.89 0.00 16.86
N ILE A 163 -6.87 -0.58 17.50
CA ILE A 163 -6.22 -1.79 17.01
C ILE A 163 -7.20 -2.94 17.21
N VAL A 164 -7.55 -3.60 16.12
CA VAL A 164 -8.41 -4.78 16.15
C VAL A 164 -7.53 -5.99 16.44
N THR A 165 -7.92 -6.77 17.44
CA THR A 165 -7.15 -7.92 17.91
C THR A 165 -7.91 -9.22 17.76
N PHE A 166 -7.18 -10.32 17.66
CA PHE A 166 -7.71 -11.68 17.56
C PHE A 166 -7.02 -12.62 18.57
N GLN A 167 -7.60 -13.78 18.84
CA GLN A 167 -7.09 -14.79 19.78
C GLN A 167 -6.42 -15.96 19.03
N PRO A 168 -5.43 -16.65 19.63
CA PRO A 168 -4.69 -17.72 18.94
C PRO A 168 -5.54 -18.93 18.51
N ASP A 169 -6.64 -19.21 19.21
CA ASP A 169 -7.53 -20.36 18.98
C ASP A 169 -8.66 -20.08 17.99
N GLU A 170 -8.83 -18.82 17.57
CA GLU A 170 -9.78 -18.45 16.51
C GLU A 170 -9.39 -19.09 15.16
N SER A 171 -10.40 -19.39 14.37
CA SER A 171 -10.31 -19.93 13.01
C SER A 171 -10.08 -18.82 11.99
N LEU A 172 -9.56 -19.19 10.80
CA LEU A 172 -9.47 -18.27 9.67
C LEU A 172 -10.83 -17.65 9.30
N ARG A 173 -11.95 -18.35 9.52
CA ARG A 173 -13.30 -17.79 9.37
C ARG A 173 -13.51 -16.56 10.25
N GLU A 174 -13.23 -16.69 11.55
CA GLU A 174 -13.40 -15.61 12.53
C GLU A 174 -12.49 -14.43 12.22
N ILE A 175 -11.25 -14.69 11.81
CA ILE A 175 -10.31 -13.65 11.35
C ILE A 175 -10.87 -12.89 10.14
N VAL A 176 -11.32 -13.62 9.12
CA VAL A 176 -11.91 -12.99 7.92
C VAL A 176 -13.15 -12.20 8.30
N ASP A 177 -14.03 -12.74 9.12
CA ASP A 177 -15.23 -12.04 9.59
C ASP A 177 -14.88 -10.73 10.32
N LEU A 178 -13.90 -10.75 11.22
CA LEU A 178 -13.38 -9.56 11.92
C LEU A 178 -12.78 -8.52 10.96
N MET A 179 -12.03 -8.95 9.94
CA MET A 179 -11.48 -8.05 8.92
C MET A 179 -12.60 -7.33 8.15
N PHE A 180 -13.66 -8.04 7.78
CA PHE A 180 -14.81 -7.46 7.08
C PHE A 180 -15.66 -6.56 7.99
N GLU A 181 -15.91 -6.96 9.23
CA GLU A 181 -16.65 -6.18 10.22
C GLU A 181 -15.97 -4.83 10.49
N HIS A 182 -14.67 -4.87 10.78
CA HIS A 182 -13.90 -3.69 11.11
C HIS A 182 -13.30 -2.96 9.90
N LYS A 183 -13.53 -3.47 8.69
CA LYS A 183 -13.04 -2.91 7.42
C LYS A 183 -11.51 -2.69 7.47
N THR A 184 -10.78 -3.65 8.02
CA THR A 184 -9.33 -3.63 8.15
C THR A 184 -8.71 -4.80 7.40
N ARG A 185 -7.49 -4.62 6.90
CA ARG A 185 -6.71 -5.66 6.22
C ARG A 185 -5.76 -6.39 7.16
N LYS A 186 -5.60 -5.90 8.39
CA LYS A 186 -4.65 -6.41 9.38
C LYS A 186 -5.30 -6.48 10.76
N LEU A 187 -5.08 -7.60 11.45
CA LEU A 187 -5.48 -7.83 12.83
C LEU A 187 -4.25 -8.21 13.65
N LEU A 188 -4.13 -7.68 14.87
CA LEU A 188 -3.01 -7.96 15.75
C LEU A 188 -3.33 -9.13 16.69
N LEU A 189 -2.40 -10.07 16.88
CA LEU A 189 -2.57 -11.12 17.87
C LEU A 189 -2.55 -10.52 19.27
N LYS A 190 -3.54 -10.88 20.09
CA LYS A 190 -3.67 -10.33 21.44
C LYS A 190 -2.42 -10.64 22.28
N TYR A 191 -1.91 -9.62 22.97
CA TYR A 191 -0.69 -9.72 23.80
C TYR A 191 0.59 -10.13 23.04
N SER A 192 0.63 -9.89 21.73
CA SER A 192 1.78 -10.17 20.87
C SER A 192 2.05 -8.99 19.92
N ASN A 193 3.24 -8.98 19.33
CA ASN A 193 3.62 -8.11 18.22
C ASN A 193 3.32 -8.77 16.86
N GLN A 194 2.78 -9.98 16.83
CA GLN A 194 2.43 -10.67 15.60
C GLN A 194 1.09 -10.21 15.05
N PHE A 195 0.94 -10.19 13.73
CA PHE A 195 -0.30 -9.83 13.05
C PHE A 195 -0.59 -10.81 11.91
N ILE A 196 -1.87 -10.83 11.52
CA ILE A 196 -2.34 -11.52 10.33
C ILE A 196 -2.92 -10.49 9.35
N SER A 197 -2.66 -10.69 8.06
CA SER A 197 -3.18 -9.86 6.98
C SER A 197 -3.92 -10.69 5.94
N ASP A 198 -4.66 -10.02 5.05
CA ASP A 198 -5.25 -10.68 3.88
C ASP A 198 -4.22 -11.46 3.07
N ARG A 199 -3.01 -10.92 2.90
CA ARG A 199 -1.89 -11.62 2.25
C ARG A 199 -1.46 -12.89 2.98
N VAL A 200 -1.32 -12.84 4.31
CA VAL A 200 -0.91 -14.00 5.12
C VAL A 200 -1.95 -15.12 5.01
N ILE A 201 -3.24 -14.77 5.05
CA ILE A 201 -4.33 -15.73 4.84
C ILE A 201 -4.24 -16.36 3.45
N LEU A 202 -4.08 -15.54 2.40
CA LEU A 202 -3.94 -16.03 1.03
C LEU A 202 -2.67 -16.88 0.83
N LYS A 203 -1.58 -16.58 1.56
CA LYS A 203 -0.34 -17.37 1.55
C LYS A 203 -0.59 -18.76 2.10
N GLU A 204 -1.29 -18.87 3.23
CA GLU A 204 -1.63 -20.18 3.79
C GLU A 204 -2.56 -20.95 2.85
N ILE A 205 -3.61 -20.32 2.32
CA ILE A 205 -4.50 -20.96 1.34
C ILE A 205 -3.73 -21.46 0.12
N SER A 206 -2.82 -20.64 -0.43
CA SER A 206 -1.97 -21.03 -1.56
C SER A 206 -1.10 -22.26 -1.24
N LYS A 207 -0.56 -22.34 -0.03
CA LYS A 207 0.24 -23.48 0.44
C LYS A 207 -0.63 -24.74 0.56
N LEU A 208 -1.82 -24.65 1.15
CA LEU A 208 -2.76 -25.77 1.28
C LEU A 208 -3.20 -26.29 -0.10
N LEU A 209 -3.49 -25.38 -1.03
CA LEU A 209 -3.79 -25.73 -2.42
C LEU A 209 -2.67 -26.55 -3.06
N LYS A 210 -1.40 -26.32 -2.72
CA LYS A 210 -0.27 -27.04 -3.31
C LYS A 210 0.04 -28.37 -2.62
N PHE A 211 -0.12 -28.44 -1.30
CA PHE A 211 0.47 -29.52 -0.50
C PHE A 211 -0.53 -30.34 0.30
N GLN A 212 -1.79 -29.92 0.40
CA GLN A 212 -2.81 -30.61 1.19
C GLN A 212 -4.11 -30.76 0.38
N PRO A 213 -4.24 -31.81 -0.44
CA PRO A 213 -5.42 -32.03 -1.27
C PRO A 213 -6.67 -32.36 -0.45
N ASP A 214 -6.50 -32.86 0.78
CA ASP A 214 -7.58 -33.35 1.65
C ASP A 214 -8.22 -32.24 2.52
N VAL A 215 -7.86 -30.98 2.29
CA VAL A 215 -8.47 -29.85 3.02
C VAL A 215 -9.82 -29.53 2.39
N ASP A 216 -10.89 -29.89 3.10
CA ASP A 216 -12.26 -29.64 2.66
C ASP A 216 -12.63 -28.16 2.70
N ASN A 217 -12.26 -27.45 3.77
CA ASN A 217 -12.67 -26.07 4.03
C ASN A 217 -11.51 -25.25 4.60
N PHE A 218 -11.01 -24.28 3.82
CA PHE A 218 -9.88 -23.43 4.22
C PHE A 218 -10.14 -22.57 5.44
N LEU A 219 -11.39 -22.24 5.74
CA LEU A 219 -11.74 -21.31 6.81
C LEU A 219 -11.86 -21.97 8.18
N ASP A 220 -11.84 -23.30 8.25
CA ASP A 220 -11.92 -24.03 9.52
C ASP A 220 -10.53 -24.19 10.18
N ILE A 221 -9.49 -23.69 9.52
CA ILE A 221 -8.10 -23.80 9.97
C ILE A 221 -7.88 -22.84 11.16
N PRO A 222 -7.42 -23.36 12.31
CA PRO A 222 -7.05 -22.53 13.45
C PRO A 222 -5.85 -21.64 13.12
N VAL A 223 -5.88 -20.39 13.58
CA VAL A 223 -4.85 -19.40 13.27
C VAL A 223 -3.50 -19.75 13.89
N ASN A 224 -3.48 -20.49 15.00
CA ASN A 224 -2.23 -21.00 15.58
C ASN A 224 -1.44 -21.96 14.67
N GLN A 225 -2.03 -22.44 13.55
CA GLN A 225 -1.34 -23.23 12.53
C GLN A 225 -0.77 -22.37 11.39
N VAL A 226 -1.09 -21.08 11.38
CA VAL A 226 -0.69 -20.13 10.34
C VAL A 226 0.57 -19.40 10.79
N GLU A 227 1.55 -19.29 9.87
CA GLU A 227 2.75 -18.49 10.10
C GLU A 227 2.39 -17.00 10.05
N LEU A 228 2.36 -16.37 11.23
CA LEU A 228 2.08 -14.93 11.39
C LEU A 228 3.31 -14.07 11.15
N GLU A 229 3.10 -12.77 10.94
CA GLU A 229 4.17 -11.79 10.72
C GLU A 229 4.38 -10.88 11.90
N ASP A 230 5.63 -10.47 12.13
CA ASP A 230 5.96 -9.50 13.18
C ASP A 230 5.73 -8.07 12.70
N VAL A 231 5.01 -7.28 13.50
CA VAL A 231 4.90 -5.84 13.30
C VAL A 231 6.22 -5.16 13.66
N ASN A 232 6.59 -4.12 12.92
CA ASN A 232 7.75 -3.31 13.26
C ASN A 232 7.38 -2.33 14.38
N VAL A 233 7.77 -2.65 15.61
CA VAL A 233 7.54 -1.79 16.78
C VAL A 233 8.58 -0.68 16.80
N ILE A 234 8.11 0.57 16.79
CA ILE A 234 8.91 1.78 16.89
C ILE A 234 8.92 2.23 18.36
N LEU A 235 10.11 2.53 18.89
CA LEU A 235 10.29 2.99 20.27
C LEU A 235 10.39 4.53 20.36
N ASP A 236 10.95 5.16 19.34
CA ASP A 236 11.18 6.60 19.28
C ASP A 236 10.05 7.34 18.55
N ASP A 237 9.81 8.60 18.92
CA ASP A 237 8.83 9.46 18.23
C ASP A 237 9.41 9.98 16.91
N LEU A 238 9.37 9.15 15.87
CA LEU A 238 9.91 9.48 14.56
C LEU A 238 9.08 10.55 13.84
N SER A 239 9.74 11.35 13.01
CA SER A 239 9.11 12.30 12.08
C SER A 239 8.43 11.58 10.91
N LEU A 240 7.49 12.28 10.24
CA LEU A 240 6.77 11.72 9.08
C LEU A 240 7.70 11.17 7.99
N ASN A 241 8.76 11.90 7.64
CA ASN A 241 9.71 11.48 6.60
C ASN A 241 10.51 10.23 7.03
N GLU A 242 10.89 10.12 8.30
CA GLU A 242 11.59 8.94 8.83
C GLU A 242 10.68 7.71 8.83
N ILE A 243 9.42 7.86 9.23
CA ILE A 243 8.41 6.80 9.18
C ILE A 243 8.19 6.33 7.75
N CYS A 244 8.00 7.27 6.82
CA CYS A 244 7.77 6.95 5.42
C CYS A 244 8.98 6.23 4.81
N LEU A 245 10.20 6.65 5.14
CA LEU A 245 11.42 5.98 4.69
C LEU A 245 11.52 4.58 5.26
N LYS A 246 11.23 4.40 6.55
CA LYS A 246 11.23 3.09 7.20
C LYS A 246 10.21 2.15 6.54
N MET A 247 8.97 2.61 6.37
CA MET A 247 7.90 1.84 5.72
C MET A 247 8.18 1.53 4.25
N TYR A 248 8.81 2.45 3.52
CA TYR A 248 9.17 2.24 2.12
C TYR A 248 10.13 1.06 1.93
N ASN A 249 11.04 0.86 2.88
CA ASN A 249 12.02 -0.22 2.89
C ASN A 249 11.48 -1.54 3.46
N MET A 250 10.24 -1.60 3.95
CA MET A 250 9.62 -2.83 4.44
C MET A 250 8.94 -3.58 3.31
N ASP A 251 9.03 -4.90 3.27
CA ASP A 251 8.26 -5.69 2.30
C ASP A 251 6.75 -5.48 2.50
N HIS A 252 6.28 -5.49 3.75
CA HIS A 252 4.88 -5.29 4.12
C HIS A 252 4.73 -4.17 5.14
N PRO A 253 4.46 -2.92 4.71
CA PRO A 253 4.51 -1.74 5.56
C PRO A 253 3.38 -1.75 6.61
N TYR A 254 3.76 -2.00 7.85
CA TYR A 254 2.91 -1.88 9.03
C TYR A 254 3.75 -1.67 10.28
N ILE A 255 3.54 -0.54 10.96
CA ILE A 255 4.31 -0.19 12.15
C ILE A 255 3.38 0.10 13.33
N ILE A 256 3.90 -0.10 14.54
CA ILE A 256 3.23 0.29 15.78
C ILE A 256 4.17 1.14 16.61
N TYR A 257 3.67 2.27 17.11
CA TYR A 257 4.33 3.11 18.11
C TYR A 257 3.35 3.32 19.27
N LYS A 258 3.71 2.82 20.46
CA LYS A 258 2.81 2.79 21.62
C LYS A 258 1.47 2.13 21.23
N ASP A 259 0.36 2.86 21.30
CA ASP A 259 -0.99 2.44 20.92
C ASP A 259 -1.42 2.93 19.52
N ILE A 260 -0.50 3.48 18.74
CA ILE A 260 -0.74 3.99 17.38
C ILE A 260 -0.25 2.94 16.39
N SER A 261 -1.15 2.51 15.50
CA SER A 261 -0.78 1.65 14.37
C SER A 261 -0.83 2.45 13.07
N VAL A 262 0.18 2.31 12.21
CA VAL A 262 0.33 3.11 10.99
C VAL A 262 0.56 2.21 9.78
N THR A 263 -0.18 2.48 8.73
CA THR A 263 -0.16 1.84 7.41
C THR A 263 0.02 2.91 6.33
N PRO A 264 0.37 2.55 5.09
CA PRO A 264 0.50 3.54 4.02
C PRO A 264 -0.77 4.36 3.78
N TRP A 265 -1.96 3.80 4.05
CA TRP A 265 -3.22 4.54 3.99
C TRP A 265 -3.29 5.67 5.01
N ASP A 266 -2.80 5.45 6.23
CA ASP A 266 -2.77 6.49 7.27
C ASP A 266 -1.83 7.63 6.86
N ILE A 267 -0.70 7.31 6.22
CA ILE A 267 0.21 8.31 5.64
C ILE A 267 -0.51 9.15 4.57
N CYS A 268 -1.32 8.52 3.71
CA CYS A 268 -2.10 9.27 2.72
C CYS A 268 -3.06 10.27 3.37
N ASN A 269 -3.72 9.87 4.45
CA ASN A 269 -4.63 10.76 5.20
C ASN A 269 -3.89 11.90 5.90
N VAL A 270 -2.69 11.65 6.43
CA VAL A 270 -1.83 12.70 6.97
C VAL A 270 -1.45 13.67 5.86
N LEU A 271 -0.93 13.19 4.73
CA LEU A 271 -0.51 14.04 3.61
C LEU A 271 -1.65 14.92 3.06
N MET A 272 -2.92 14.53 3.22
CA MET A 272 -4.07 15.33 2.80
C MET A 272 -4.24 16.64 3.57
N SER A 273 -3.77 16.72 4.82
CA SER A 273 -3.84 17.95 5.64
C SER A 273 -2.62 18.84 5.52
N GLU A 274 -1.55 18.37 4.87
CA GLU A 274 -0.23 18.99 5.02
C GLU A 274 0.15 19.99 3.95
N LYS A 275 0.89 21.00 4.43
CA LYS A 275 1.61 21.96 3.58
C LYS A 275 3.06 21.55 3.49
N ILE A 276 3.61 21.66 2.28
CA ILE A 276 5.04 21.53 2.09
C ILE A 276 5.69 22.77 2.67
N THR A 277 6.51 22.62 3.71
CA THR A 277 7.41 23.70 4.09
C THR A 277 8.46 23.83 2.98
N PRO A 278 8.84 25.07 2.59
CA PRO A 278 9.97 25.24 1.68
C PRO A 278 11.12 24.42 2.24
N SER A 279 11.69 23.52 1.43
CA SER A 279 13.04 23.09 1.73
C SER A 279 13.80 24.40 1.85
N TYR A 280 14.36 24.70 3.03
CA TYR A 280 15.42 25.68 3.11
C TYR A 280 16.23 25.46 1.85
N GLU A 281 16.29 26.50 1.01
CA GLU A 281 17.28 26.59 -0.03
C GLU A 281 18.50 25.94 0.58
N LEU A 282 19.14 25.00 -0.13
CA LEU A 282 20.53 24.67 0.17
C LEU A 282 21.14 25.96 0.69
N GLU A 283 21.75 25.94 1.87
CA GLU A 283 22.65 27.00 2.26
C GLU A 283 23.75 27.02 1.18
N SER A 284 23.44 27.56 0.00
CA SER A 284 24.32 27.85 -1.11
C SER A 284 24.98 29.20 -0.87
N SER A 285 24.87 29.70 0.38
CA SER A 285 25.87 30.54 1.01
C SER A 285 26.78 29.75 1.96
N VAL A 286 27.12 28.48 1.69
CA VAL A 286 28.44 28.02 2.12
C VAL A 286 29.43 28.69 1.17
N GLY A 287 29.82 29.93 1.48
CA GLY A 287 30.93 30.53 0.77
C GLY A 287 32.16 29.68 1.01
N ILE A 288 32.83 29.35 -0.08
CA ILE A 288 34.09 28.61 -0.02
C ILE A 288 35.16 29.65 0.22
N ASP A 289 35.87 29.52 1.34
CA ASP A 289 37.11 30.26 1.54
C ASP A 289 38.13 29.73 0.53
N CYS A 290 38.61 30.62 -0.34
CA CYS A 290 39.64 30.26 -1.29
C CYS A 290 40.89 29.78 -0.54
N PRO A 291 41.32 28.51 -0.68
CA PRO A 291 42.43 27.97 0.11
C PRO A 291 43.78 28.64 -0.20
N HIS A 292 43.85 29.44 -1.25
CA HIS A 292 45.04 30.19 -1.66
C HIS A 292 45.11 31.62 -1.13
N CYS A 293 43.97 32.26 -0.85
CA CYS A 293 43.97 33.68 -0.48
C CYS A 293 43.04 34.06 0.69
N GLY A 294 42.30 33.09 1.24
CA GLY A 294 41.39 33.30 2.38
C GLY A 294 40.22 34.23 2.09
N LYS A 295 39.98 34.57 0.82
CA LYS A 295 38.83 35.40 0.43
C LYS A 295 37.59 34.52 0.30
N TYR A 296 36.52 34.97 0.96
CA TYR A 296 35.19 34.38 0.89
C TYR A 296 34.58 34.61 -0.50
N ILE A 297 34.18 33.52 -1.18
CA ILE A 297 33.51 33.57 -2.48
C ILE A 297 32.03 33.22 -2.28
N SER A 298 31.13 34.19 -2.43
CA SER A 298 29.69 33.89 -2.48
C SER A 298 29.26 33.56 -3.90
N THR A 299 28.85 32.33 -4.17
CA THR A 299 28.17 31.99 -5.42
C THR A 299 26.71 32.39 -5.33
N LYS A 300 26.37 33.61 -5.76
CA LYS A 300 24.98 33.98 -6.04
C LYS A 300 24.59 33.44 -7.41
N ASN A 301 23.58 32.57 -7.46
CA ASN A 301 22.75 32.36 -8.65
C ASN A 301 21.40 33.03 -8.39
#